data_AF-A0A6B3FU04-F1
#
_entry.id   AF-A0A6B3FU04-F1
#
_cell.length_a   1.000
_cell.length_b   1.000
_cell.length_c   1.000
_cell.angle_alpha   90.00
_cell.angle_beta   90.00
_cell.angle_gamma   90.00
#
_symmetry.space_group_name_H-M   'P 1'
#
loop_
_entity.id
_entity.type
_entity.pdbx_description
1 polymer ?
#
loop_
_entity_poly.entity_id
_entity_poly.type
_entity_poly.pdbx_seq_one_letter_code
_entity_poly.pdbx_strand_id
1 'polypeptide(L)'
;DTVFPPDALSDGTLRFICLAVLLLQPHPPALLVLDEPELGLHPFALTVLAELFRSASARSRILAATQSVTLLDQFGLDDIVVTEREDGSTRLHRPEPEALAAWLDDYSLGDLWLKNLLGGRPRPERQG
;
A
#
# COMPACT_ATOMS: atom_id res chain seq x y z
N ASP A 1 29.82 19.47 13.83
CA ASP A 1 28.49 18.97 13.45
C ASP A 1 27.93 19.80 12.32
N THR A 2 27.83 19.20 11.12
CA THR A 2 27.14 19.83 10.00
C THR A 2 25.66 19.50 10.14
N VAL A 3 24.83 20.52 10.35
CA VAL A 3 23.38 20.36 10.34
C VAL A 3 22.96 20.18 8.88
N PHE A 4 22.32 19.05 8.55
CA PHE A 4 21.71 18.84 7.24
C PHE A 4 20.29 19.40 7.28
N PRO A 5 20.03 20.53 6.61
CA PRO A 5 18.72 21.14 6.63
C PRO A 5 17.75 20.33 5.74
N PRO A 6 16.43 20.34 6.02
CA PRO A 6 15.46 19.53 5.29
C PRO A 6 15.43 19.77 3.77
N ASP A 7 15.72 21.00 3.34
CA ASP A 7 15.79 21.41 1.93
C ASP A 7 17.01 20.84 1.18
N ALA A 8 17.97 20.23 1.89
CA ALA A 8 19.05 19.47 1.27
C ALA A 8 18.65 18.02 0.91
N LEU A 9 17.44 17.57 1.26
CA LEU A 9 16.92 16.23 0.98
C LEU A 9 15.90 16.26 -0.16
N SER A 10 15.79 15.16 -0.90
CA SER A 10 14.69 15.00 -1.86
C SER A 10 13.34 14.83 -1.14
N ASP A 11 12.26 15.26 -1.78
CA ASP A 11 10.90 15.10 -1.25
C ASP A 11 10.58 13.66 -0.84
N GLY A 12 11.00 12.68 -1.64
CA GLY A 12 10.83 11.26 -1.32
C GLY A 12 11.58 10.84 -0.06
N THR A 13 12.78 11.38 0.17
CA THR A 13 13.55 11.09 1.39
C THR A 13 12.87 11.70 2.62
N LEU A 14 12.40 12.95 2.53
CA LEU A 14 11.66 13.59 3.61
C LEU A 14 10.37 12.83 3.95
N ARG A 15 9.60 12.41 2.94
CA ARG A 15 8.39 11.61 3.13
C ARG A 15 8.69 10.29 3.82
N PHE A 16 9.75 9.59 3.38
CA PHE A 16 10.17 8.35 4.01
C PHE A 16 10.53 8.55 5.47
N ILE A 17 11.27 9.61 5.80
CA ILE A 17 11.61 9.95 7.19
C ILE A 17 10.33 10.19 8.02
N CYS A 18 9.37 10.96 7.50
CA CYS A 18 8.10 11.20 8.18
C CYS A 18 7.33 9.89 8.45
N LEU A 19 7.25 9.00 7.46
CA LEU A 19 6.60 7.69 7.60
C LEU A 19 7.33 6.80 8.61
N ALA A 20 8.66 6.75 8.55
CA ALA A 20 9.45 5.98 9.49
C ALA A 20 9.27 6.48 10.92
N VAL A 21 9.28 7.80 11.12
CA VAL A 21 8.99 8.42 12.43
C VAL A 21 7.60 8.05 12.93
N LEU A 22 6.58 8.10 12.07
CA LEU A 22 5.20 7.71 12.40
C LEU A 22 5.06 6.24 12.80
N LEU A 23 5.73 5.34 12.09
CA LEU A 23 5.61 3.89 12.31
C LEU A 23 6.44 3.39 13.50
N LEU A 24 7.53 4.09 13.82
CA LEU A 24 8.46 3.74 14.90
C LEU A 24 8.18 4.49 16.21
N GLN A 25 7.03 5.15 16.33
CA GLN A 25 6.66 5.86 17.56
C GLN A 25 6.66 4.91 18.77
N PRO A 26 7.17 5.33 19.93
CA PRO A 26 7.18 4.51 21.14
C PRO A 26 5.77 4.23 21.66
N HIS A 27 4.86 5.20 21.49
CA HIS A 27 3.45 5.11 21.88
C HIS A 27 2.57 5.36 20.65
N PRO A 28 2.41 4.35 19.76
CA PRO A 28 1.68 4.54 18.53
C PRO A 28 0.16 4.54 18.81
N PRO A 29 -0.65 5.16 17.94
CA PRO A 29 -2.10 5.12 18.06
C PRO A 29 -2.64 3.70 17.80
N ALA A 30 -3.86 3.41 18.25
CA ALA A 30 -4.49 2.10 18.02
C ALA A 30 -4.76 1.80 16.54
N LEU A 31 -5.01 2.84 15.73
CA LEU A 31 -5.26 2.76 14.29
C LEU A 31 -4.48 3.86 13.56
N LEU A 32 -3.81 3.47 12.49
CA LEU A 32 -3.17 4.34 11.51
C LEU A 32 -3.89 4.18 10.17
N VAL A 33 -4.30 5.30 9.57
CA VAL A 33 -4.88 5.34 8.22
C VAL A 33 -3.97 6.18 7.34
N LEU A 34 -3.47 5.60 6.25
CA LEU A 34 -2.51 6.20 5.34
C LEU A 34 -3.06 6.19 3.93
N ASP A 35 -2.95 7.33 3.24
CA ASP A 35 -3.37 7.46 1.84
C ASP A 35 -2.13 7.71 0.97
N GLU A 36 -1.92 6.84 -0.01
CA GLU A 36 -0.76 6.81 -0.92
C GLU A 36 0.60 7.00 -0.21
N PRO A 37 0.92 6.19 0.83
CA PRO A 37 2.17 6.32 1.57
C PRO A 37 3.43 6.09 0.70
N GLU A 38 3.29 5.43 -0.44
CA GLU A 38 4.34 5.22 -1.43
C GLU A 38 4.73 6.48 -2.23
N LEU A 39 3.91 7.54 -2.20
CA LEU A 39 3.97 8.57 -3.23
C LEU A 39 5.31 9.31 -3.20
N GLY A 40 6.03 9.26 -4.33
CA GLY A 40 7.36 9.88 -4.48
C GLY A 40 8.51 9.10 -3.85
N LEU A 41 8.25 7.90 -3.32
CA LEU A 41 9.31 7.02 -2.81
C LEU A 41 9.96 6.22 -3.93
N HIS A 42 11.28 6.05 -3.83
CA HIS A 42 12.02 5.15 -4.70
C HIS A 42 11.59 3.68 -4.45
N PRO A 43 11.55 2.79 -5.46
CA PRO A 43 11.13 1.40 -5.29
C PRO A 43 11.80 0.66 -4.12
N PHE A 44 13.11 0.85 -3.93
CA PHE A 44 13.84 0.28 -2.79
C PHE A 44 13.27 0.71 -1.42
N ALA A 45 12.84 1.97 -1.28
CA ALA A 45 12.27 2.47 -0.04
C ALA A 45 10.88 1.85 0.25
N LEU A 46 10.16 1.37 -0.77
CA LEU A 46 8.88 0.69 -0.58
C LEU A 46 9.03 -0.67 0.11
N THR A 47 10.11 -1.41 -0.20
CA THR A 47 10.43 -2.65 0.51
C THR A 47 10.66 -2.40 2.00
N VAL A 48 11.44 -1.36 2.34
CA VAL A 48 11.67 -0.98 3.74
C VAL A 48 10.38 -0.47 4.41
N LEU A 49 9.56 0.31 3.69
CA LEU A 49 8.26 0.77 4.19
C LEU A 49 7.34 -0.41 4.54
N ALA A 50 7.29 -1.45 3.70
CA ALA A 50 6.49 -2.63 3.96
C ALA A 50 6.97 -3.42 5.20
N GLU A 51 8.28 -3.50 5.42
CA GLU A 51 8.84 -4.07 6.65
C GLU A 51 8.45 -3.24 7.89
N LEU A 52 8.46 -1.91 7.78
CA LEU A 52 8.00 -1.02 8.84
C LEU A 52 6.50 -1.18 9.12
N PHE A 53 5.66 -1.33 8.09
CA PHE A 53 4.24 -1.66 8.28
C PHE A 53 4.05 -2.97 9.03
N ARG A 54 4.75 -4.05 8.63
CA ARG A 54 4.70 -5.33 9.35
C ARG A 54 5.10 -5.19 10.81
N SER A 55 6.22 -4.51 11.09
CA SER A 55 6.70 -4.28 12.45
C SER A 55 5.72 -3.46 13.29
N ALA A 56 5.20 -2.36 12.75
CA ALA A 56 4.24 -1.49 13.43
C ALA A 56 2.87 -2.18 13.63
N SER A 57 2.49 -3.11 12.74
CA SER A 57 1.22 -3.85 12.82
C SER A 57 1.06 -4.70 14.09
N ALA A 58 2.19 -5.06 14.73
CA ALA A 58 2.19 -5.77 16.00
C ALA A 58 1.67 -4.92 17.19
N ARG A 59 1.65 -3.59 17.04
CA ARG A 59 1.26 -2.63 18.08
C ARG A 59 0.09 -1.72 17.67
N SER A 60 -0.16 -1.59 16.38
CA SER A 60 -1.21 -0.73 15.81
C SER A 60 -1.91 -1.43 14.66
N ARG A 61 -3.20 -1.15 14.46
CA ARG A 61 -3.86 -1.50 13.20
C ARG A 61 -3.46 -0.49 12.13
N ILE A 62 -3.17 -0.96 10.93
CA ILE A 62 -2.76 -0.12 9.81
C ILE A 62 -3.72 -0.38 8.65
N LEU A 63 -4.30 0.69 8.13
CA LEU A 63 -5.07 0.71 6.88
C LEU A 63 -4.35 1.65 5.92
N ALA A 64 -3.85 1.11 4.82
CA ALA A 64 -3.18 1.90 3.79
C ALA A 64 -3.92 1.77 2.46
N ALA A 65 -4.29 2.90 1.87
CA ALA A 65 -4.77 2.96 0.49
C ALA A 65 -3.57 3.16 -0.43
N THR A 66 -3.47 2.35 -1.48
CA THR A 66 -2.34 2.35 -2.41
C THR A 66 -2.79 2.08 -3.84
N GLN A 67 -2.09 2.67 -4.79
CA GLN A 67 -2.19 2.38 -6.22
C GLN A 67 -0.87 1.84 -6.78
N SER A 68 0.06 1.47 -5.90
CA SER A 68 1.40 1.03 -6.26
C SER A 68 1.48 -0.48 -6.37
N VAL A 69 1.71 -0.93 -7.60
CA VAL A 69 2.06 -2.33 -7.91
C VAL A 69 3.23 -2.80 -7.03
N THR A 70 4.28 -1.97 -6.95
CA THR A 70 5.51 -2.30 -6.22
C THR A 70 5.26 -2.45 -4.72
N LEU A 71 4.40 -1.61 -4.13
CA LEU A 71 4.04 -1.74 -2.72
C LEU A 71 3.13 -2.95 -2.50
N LEU A 72 2.14 -3.17 -3.38
CA LEU A 72 1.24 -4.33 -3.36
C LEU A 72 2.01 -5.65 -3.37
N ASP A 73 3.07 -5.75 -4.18
CA ASP A 73 3.95 -6.92 -4.27
C ASP A 73 4.71 -7.24 -2.98
N GLN A 74 4.71 -6.32 -2.00
CA GLN A 74 5.32 -6.58 -0.70
C GLN A 74 4.38 -7.28 0.29
N PHE A 75 3.11 -7.51 -0.06
CA PHE A 75 2.07 -8.05 0.84
C PHE A 75 1.53 -9.40 0.36
N GLY A 76 0.85 -10.12 1.26
CA GLY A 76 0.11 -11.33 0.93
C GLY A 76 -1.34 -11.05 0.55
N LEU A 77 -2.02 -12.05 -0.01
CA LEU A 77 -3.44 -11.92 -0.38
C LEU A 77 -4.34 -11.58 0.81
N ASP A 78 -4.03 -12.14 1.98
CA ASP A 78 -4.78 -11.91 3.23
C ASP A 78 -4.65 -10.48 3.78
N ASP A 79 -3.62 -9.74 3.34
CA ASP A 79 -3.40 -8.35 3.72
C ASP A 79 -4.23 -7.37 2.88
N ILE A 80 -4.87 -7.84 1.80
CA ILE A 80 -5.48 -6.97 0.79
C ILE A 80 -7.00 -6.92 0.95
N VAL A 81 -7.54 -5.71 0.76
CA VAL A 81 -8.96 -5.46 0.50
C VAL A 81 -9.06 -4.68 -0.80
N VAL A 82 -9.81 -5.21 -1.75
CA VAL A 82 -10.05 -4.59 -3.05
C VAL A 82 -11.21 -3.62 -2.92
N THR A 83 -11.01 -2.40 -3.43
CA THR A 83 -12.01 -1.34 -3.44
C THR A 83 -12.48 -1.09 -4.87
N GLU A 84 -13.79 -1.19 -5.10
CA GLU A 84 -14.41 -0.94 -6.41
C GLU A 84 -15.57 0.05 -6.29
N ARG A 85 -15.88 0.72 -7.39
CA ARG A 85 -17.09 1.53 -7.52
C ARG A 85 -18.09 0.81 -8.42
N GLU A 86 -19.24 0.45 -7.86
CA GLU A 86 -20.34 -0.24 -8.54
C GLU A 86 -21.63 0.55 -8.33
N ASP A 87 -22.32 0.92 -9.41
CA ASP A 87 -23.61 1.63 -9.39
C ASP A 87 -23.63 2.88 -8.48
N GLY A 88 -22.54 3.66 -8.49
CA GLY A 88 -22.40 4.87 -7.67
C GLY A 88 -22.08 4.61 -6.19
N SER A 89 -21.87 3.35 -5.80
CA SER A 89 -21.50 2.94 -4.44
C SER A 89 -20.10 2.34 -4.37
N THR A 90 -19.46 2.42 -3.20
CA THR A 90 -18.16 1.76 -2.96
C THR A 90 -18.38 0.37 -2.41
N ARG A 91 -17.84 -0.64 -3.11
CA ARG A 91 -17.77 -2.03 -2.67
C ARG A 91 -16.36 -2.36 -2.21
N LEU A 92 -16.25 -2.93 -1.01
CA LEU A 92 -15.02 -3.46 -0.45
C LEU A 92 -15.15 -4.97 -0.34
N HIS A 93 -14.18 -5.72 -0.87
CA HIS A 93 -14.17 -7.16 -0.76
C HIS A 93 -12.75 -7.70 -0.61
N ARG A 94 -12.62 -8.89 -0.03
CA ARG A 94 -11.35 -9.61 0.01
C ARG A 94 -11.25 -10.49 -1.24
N PRO A 95 -10.09 -10.58 -1.89
CA PRO A 95 -9.88 -11.53 -2.98
C PRO A 95 -10.15 -12.97 -2.51
N GLU A 96 -10.75 -13.78 -3.38
CA GLU A 96 -10.99 -15.20 -3.11
C GLU A 96 -9.74 -16.02 -3.45
N PRO A 97 -9.01 -16.60 -2.47
CA PRO A 97 -7.76 -17.30 -2.73
C PRO A 97 -7.93 -18.48 -3.71
N GLU A 98 -9.02 -19.22 -3.61
CA GLU A 98 -9.29 -20.38 -4.45
C GLU A 98 -9.48 -20.00 -5.92
N ALA A 99 -10.10 -18.84 -6.19
CA ALA A 99 -10.28 -18.33 -7.55
C ALA A 99 -8.96 -17.87 -8.19
N LEU A 100 -7.97 -17.52 -7.36
CA LEU A 100 -6.68 -16.99 -7.80
C LEU A 100 -5.54 -18.01 -7.71
N ALA A 101 -5.77 -19.17 -7.10
CA ALA A 101 -4.74 -20.16 -6.79
C ALA A 101 -3.84 -20.49 -8.00
N ALA A 102 -4.45 -20.82 -9.15
CA ALA A 102 -3.71 -21.15 -10.37
C ALA A 102 -2.88 -19.98 -10.95
N TRP A 103 -3.23 -18.74 -10.62
CA TRP A 103 -2.51 -17.56 -11.09
C TRP A 103 -1.38 -17.16 -10.14
N LEU A 104 -1.54 -17.41 -8.84
CA LEU A 104 -0.55 -17.09 -7.81
C LEU A 104 0.73 -17.92 -7.93
N ASP A 105 0.69 -19.04 -8.67
CA ASP A 105 1.87 -19.86 -8.97
C ASP A 105 2.85 -19.14 -9.92
N ASP A 106 2.33 -18.34 -10.86
CA ASP A 106 3.12 -17.74 -11.95
C ASP A 106 3.22 -16.20 -11.88
N TYR A 107 2.38 -15.56 -11.05
CA TYR A 107 2.22 -14.10 -11.06
C TYR A 107 2.23 -13.49 -9.65
N SER A 108 2.78 -12.29 -9.53
CA SER A 108 2.70 -11.50 -8.30
C SER A 108 1.31 -10.87 -8.12
N LEU A 109 0.99 -10.38 -6.93
CA LEU A 109 -0.27 -9.67 -6.68
C LEU A 109 -0.37 -8.39 -7.53
N GLY A 110 0.73 -7.68 -7.70
CA GLY A 110 0.89 -6.60 -8.65
C GLY A 110 0.52 -6.98 -10.07
N ASP A 111 1.01 -8.12 -10.57
CA ASP A 111 0.64 -8.65 -11.88
C ASP A 111 -0.86 -8.97 -11.97
N LEU A 112 -1.45 -9.58 -10.94
CA LEU A 112 -2.88 -9.90 -10.92
C LEU A 112 -3.73 -8.63 -10.93
N TRP A 113 -3.34 -7.59 -10.20
CA TRP A 113 -3.97 -6.28 -10.29
C TRP A 113 -3.80 -5.67 -11.68
N LEU A 114 -2.60 -5.78 -12.26
CA LEU A 114 -2.30 -5.29 -13.62
C LEU A 114 -3.05 -6.06 -14.73
N LYS A 115 -3.48 -7.28 -14.46
CA LYS A 115 -4.31 -8.10 -15.36
C LYS A 115 -5.81 -7.94 -15.07
N ASN A 116 -6.18 -7.11 -14.09
CA ASN A 116 -7.56 -6.95 -13.61
C ASN A 116 -8.18 -8.26 -13.10
N LEU A 117 -7.35 -9.18 -12.59
CA LEU A 117 -7.79 -10.41 -11.95
C LEU A 117 -8.15 -10.18 -10.48
N LEU A 118 -7.51 -9.21 -9.81
CA LEU A 118 -7.89 -8.77 -8.46
C LEU A 118 -9.08 -7.79 -8.44
N GLY A 119 -9.38 -7.11 -9.55
CA GLY A 119 -10.30 -5.97 -9.56
C GLY A 119 -9.66 -4.67 -9.06
N GLY A 120 -10.48 -3.69 -8.69
CA GLY A 120 -10.01 -2.43 -8.06
C GLY A 120 -9.24 -1.47 -8.97
N ARG A 121 -9.26 -1.71 -10.28
CA ARG A 121 -8.71 -0.77 -11.26
C ARG A 121 -9.71 0.35 -11.58
N PRO A 122 -9.23 1.59 -11.81
CA PRO A 122 -10.08 2.66 -12.32
C PRO A 122 -10.71 2.23 -13.64
N ARG A 123 -12.04 2.09 -13.66
CA ARG A 123 -12.80 1.92 -14.90
C ARG A 123 -13.35 3.28 -15.31
N PRO A 124 -13.34 3.64 -16.60
CA PRO A 124 -14.10 4.79 -17.05
C PRO A 124 -15.57 4.56 -16.69
N GLU A 125 -16.17 5.53 -16.01
CA GLU A 125 -17.59 5.50 -15.66
C GLU A 125 -18.38 5.41 -16.97
N ARG A 126 -19.15 4.34 -17.16
CA ARG A 126 -20.05 4.26 -18.31
C ARG A 126 -21.10 5.36 -18.11
N GLN A 127 -20.97 6.45 -18.86
CA GLN A 127 -22.05 7.42 -18.99
C GLN A 127 -23.26 6.66 -19.56
N GLY A 128 -24.28 6.50 -18.72
CA GLY A 128 -25.60 6.04 -19.12
C GLY A 128 -26.35 7.10 -19.91
#